data_AF-A0A1H4KWJ3-F1
#
_entry.id   AF-A0A1H4KWJ3-F1
#
_cell.length_a   1.000
_cell.length_b   1.000
_cell.length_c   1.000
_cell.angle_alpha   90.00
_cell.angle_beta   90.00
_cell.angle_gamma   90.00
#
_symmetry.space_group_name_H-M   'P 1'
#
loop_
_entity.id
_entity.type
_entity.pdbx_description
1 polymer ?
#
loop_
_entity_poly.entity_id
_entity_poly.type
_entity_poly.pdbx_seq_one_letter_code
_entity_poly.pdbx_strand_id
1 'polypeptide(L)'
;MGRGGAGPFWIPCWPRSLRTTTATSPPTKNWSPPALRPAAQRPWLGDGVAEPFIKATSWGAGATHLRAAARDGFNDEALLKDAVDEADFGASEDHGAGLAWRIEHLERLQRRAIGDLMRARVDANRRDVDVDRRQVMRDWLKQRPETPWQRRLHGDLTDEKLAERIRKAEQALRTDTVINDPEAMSKARWLNASLHHEAARREQMPAAQREDEAFERGASSRSRIAGALVSRLNTELELRRRQTTTTPSRIPDRVPEWMMRSDVATSHDTPAPWRQELLERRELLDAELARRGAELSAQQPIWATELGPVPGSPRRAETWRTLAAEIDAFRTKYKIPAEETAAIPARFRDKGVGAELQARITAAHKYGAQTKVEHLDPDVNALVAEAAEVHAVITEDLTPAQRVVDELQAARGEDATRSPAQERAERIAALARKLRRDRAGAERDENDSASAVQEVIDRIKARKAAEQEELGRRRSDETRPKQDRGPGIGL
;
A
#
# COMPACT_ATOMS: atom_id res chain seq x y z
N MET A 1 49.01 -10.56 34.69
CA MET A 1 48.68 -11.58 35.71
C MET A 1 47.17 -11.54 35.94
N GLY A 2 46.50 -12.70 35.92
CA GLY A 2 45.06 -12.94 36.15
C GLY A 2 44.16 -12.55 34.96
N ARG A 3 43.61 -13.42 34.08
CA ARG A 3 42.82 -14.68 34.25
C ARG A 3 41.67 -14.48 35.25
N GLY A 4 40.41 -14.79 34.98
CA GLY A 4 39.77 -15.42 33.82
C GLY A 4 38.25 -15.43 34.04
N GLY A 5 37.50 -15.50 32.94
CA GLY A 5 36.05 -15.69 32.95
C GLY A 5 35.65 -17.16 33.02
N ALA A 6 34.43 -17.42 33.53
CA ALA A 6 33.49 -18.46 33.13
C ALA A 6 32.34 -18.52 34.15
N GLY A 7 31.09 -18.45 33.66
CA GLY A 7 29.88 -18.72 34.43
C GLY A 7 28.64 -18.66 33.53
N PRO A 8 27.66 -19.56 33.66
CA PRO A 8 27.16 -20.34 32.53
C PRO A 8 25.74 -19.97 32.05
N PHE A 9 25.51 -20.22 30.75
CA PHE A 9 24.22 -20.25 30.08
C PHE A 9 23.36 -21.42 30.60
N TRP A 10 22.14 -21.12 31.04
CA TRP A 10 21.09 -22.11 31.32
C TRP A 10 20.07 -22.13 30.17
N ILE A 11 19.88 -23.31 29.59
CA ILE A 11 18.83 -23.64 28.62
C ILE A 11 17.71 -24.35 29.40
N PRO A 12 16.45 -23.87 29.39
CA PRO A 12 15.37 -24.63 29.99
C PRO A 12 14.82 -25.66 29.00
N CYS A 13 15.12 -26.94 29.29
CA CYS A 13 14.37 -28.09 28.78
C CYS A 13 12.94 -28.07 29.35
N TRP A 14 11.93 -28.25 28.51
CA TRP A 14 10.57 -28.58 28.94
C TRP A 14 10.19 -30.02 28.58
N PRO A 15 9.45 -30.74 29.44
CA PRO A 15 9.27 -32.17 29.34
C PRO A 15 8.08 -32.58 28.47
N ARG A 16 8.30 -33.65 27.73
CA ARG A 16 7.31 -34.43 26.97
C ARG A 16 6.45 -35.23 27.95
N SER A 17 5.18 -34.85 28.14
CA SER A 17 4.18 -35.70 28.81
C SER A 17 3.02 -35.97 27.85
N LEU A 18 2.87 -37.23 27.49
CA LEU A 18 1.72 -37.79 26.79
C LEU A 18 0.54 -37.82 27.78
N ARG A 19 -0.56 -37.14 27.45
CA ARG A 19 -1.89 -37.46 28.00
C ARG A 19 -2.86 -37.64 26.85
N THR A 20 -3.26 -38.90 26.68
CA THR A 20 -4.43 -39.33 25.94
C THR A 20 -5.66 -38.67 26.54
N THR A 21 -6.39 -37.89 25.73
CA THR A 21 -7.77 -37.50 26.05
C THR A 21 -8.63 -37.93 24.88
N THR A 22 -9.43 -38.96 25.12
CA THR A 22 -10.53 -39.41 24.27
C THR A 22 -11.57 -38.30 24.16
N ALA A 23 -11.70 -37.71 22.97
CA ALA A 23 -12.79 -36.80 22.63
C ALA A 23 -13.64 -37.45 21.53
N THR A 24 -14.85 -37.81 21.91
CA THR A 24 -15.93 -38.32 21.06
C THR A 24 -16.38 -37.23 20.09
N SER A 25 -16.17 -37.42 18.78
CA SER A 25 -16.70 -36.53 17.74
C SER A 25 -18.21 -36.70 17.56
N PRO A 26 -19.01 -35.62 17.44
CA PRO A 26 -20.40 -35.70 17.02
C PRO A 26 -20.52 -35.81 15.48
N PRO A 27 -21.62 -36.38 14.94
CA PRO A 27 -21.76 -36.61 13.50
C PRO A 27 -22.06 -35.30 12.77
N THR A 28 -21.11 -34.83 11.96
CA THR A 28 -21.31 -33.68 11.06
C THR A 28 -22.09 -34.09 9.82
N LYS A 29 -23.28 -33.50 9.64
CA LYS A 29 -24.04 -33.54 8.38
C LYS A 29 -23.22 -32.89 7.26
N ASN A 30 -23.01 -33.64 6.17
CA ASN A 30 -22.37 -33.20 4.94
C ASN A 30 -23.07 -31.97 4.35
N TRP A 31 -22.41 -30.81 4.42
CA TRP A 31 -22.79 -29.61 3.67
C TRP A 31 -21.63 -29.22 2.77
N SER A 32 -21.66 -29.69 1.52
CA SER A 32 -20.81 -29.19 0.44
C SER A 32 -21.65 -28.30 -0.49
N PRO A 33 -21.17 -27.10 -0.86
CA PRO A 33 -21.84 -26.23 -1.82
C PRO A 33 -22.07 -26.94 -3.16
N PRO A 34 -23.14 -26.61 -3.91
CA PRO A 34 -23.58 -27.38 -5.08
C PRO A 34 -22.52 -27.49 -6.19
N ALA A 35 -21.64 -26.48 -6.33
CA ALA A 35 -20.61 -26.40 -7.37
C ALA A 35 -19.42 -27.36 -7.18
N LEU A 36 -19.25 -27.97 -6.01
CA LEU A 36 -18.13 -28.86 -5.71
C LEU A 36 -18.60 -30.28 -5.37
N ARG A 37 -19.82 -30.65 -5.76
CA ARG A 37 -20.28 -32.04 -5.70
C ARG A 37 -19.67 -32.82 -6.86
N PRO A 38 -19.35 -34.12 -6.69
CA PRO A 38 -18.77 -34.90 -7.78
C PRO A 38 -19.75 -35.02 -8.96
N ALA A 39 -21.06 -34.97 -8.70
CA ALA A 39 -22.10 -34.88 -9.73
C ALA A 39 -22.06 -33.58 -10.56
N ALA A 40 -21.59 -32.46 -9.99
CA ALA A 40 -21.44 -31.19 -10.68
C ALA A 40 -20.17 -31.14 -11.55
N GLN A 41 -19.16 -31.98 -11.25
CA GLN A 41 -17.90 -32.09 -12.00
C GLN A 41 -17.95 -33.11 -13.15
N ARG A 42 -19.10 -33.74 -13.39
CA ARG A 42 -19.32 -34.66 -14.53
C ARG A 42 -18.91 -34.08 -15.89
N PRO A 43 -19.16 -32.79 -16.21
CA PRO A 43 -18.71 -32.20 -17.46
C PRO A 43 -17.19 -32.17 -17.65
N TRP A 44 -16.42 -32.21 -16.55
CA TRP A 44 -14.96 -32.11 -16.58
C TRP A 44 -14.26 -33.46 -16.49
N LEU A 45 -14.89 -34.41 -15.80
CA LEU A 45 -14.38 -35.76 -15.57
C LEU A 45 -14.83 -36.78 -16.63
N GLY A 46 -15.98 -36.53 -17.28
CA GLY A 46 -16.65 -37.51 -18.14
C GLY A 46 -17.47 -38.52 -17.35
N ASP A 47 -18.57 -38.99 -17.95
CA ASP A 47 -19.59 -39.79 -17.23
C ASP A 47 -19.06 -41.11 -16.68
N GLY A 48 -18.08 -41.74 -17.34
CA GLY A 48 -17.49 -43.01 -16.90
C GLY A 48 -16.51 -42.88 -15.73
N VAL A 49 -15.83 -41.74 -15.60
CA VAL A 49 -14.78 -41.52 -14.58
C VAL A 49 -15.37 -40.87 -13.32
N ALA A 50 -16.45 -40.11 -13.43
CA ALA A 50 -17.10 -39.46 -12.29
C ALA A 50 -17.83 -40.43 -11.34
N GLU A 51 -18.26 -41.60 -11.84
CA GLU A 51 -19.17 -42.50 -11.11
C GLU A 51 -18.57 -43.16 -9.85
N PRO A 52 -17.30 -43.61 -9.85
CA PRO A 52 -16.62 -44.07 -8.63
C PRO A 52 -16.50 -42.97 -7.56
N PHE A 53 -16.29 -41.71 -7.95
CA PHE A 53 -16.15 -40.59 -7.02
C PHE A 53 -17.48 -40.12 -6.43
N ILE A 54 -18.59 -40.31 -7.15
CA ILE A 54 -19.95 -40.04 -6.64
C ILE A 54 -20.33 -41.03 -5.53
N LYS A 55 -19.82 -42.26 -5.60
CA LYS A 55 -20.05 -43.32 -4.61
C LYS A 55 -19.05 -43.26 -3.44
N ALA A 56 -17.96 -42.51 -3.56
CA ALA A 56 -16.91 -42.39 -2.54
C ALA A 56 -17.31 -41.41 -1.42
N THR A 57 -17.23 -41.87 -0.17
CA THR A 57 -17.52 -41.07 1.03
C THR A 57 -16.47 -39.97 1.28
N SER A 58 -15.26 -40.15 0.76
CA SER A 58 -14.09 -39.30 1.00
C SER A 58 -13.92 -38.12 0.04
N TRP A 59 -14.85 -37.91 -0.90
CA TRP A 59 -14.82 -36.76 -1.83
C TRP A 59 -14.66 -35.41 -1.11
N GLY A 60 -15.17 -35.29 0.12
CA GLY A 60 -15.02 -34.09 0.95
C GLY A 60 -13.56 -33.68 1.19
N ALA A 61 -12.62 -34.63 1.25
CA ALA A 61 -11.20 -34.34 1.37
C ALA A 61 -10.65 -33.70 0.08
N GLY A 62 -10.94 -34.29 -1.09
CA GLY A 62 -10.54 -33.74 -2.40
C GLY A 62 -11.12 -32.35 -2.65
N ALA A 63 -12.39 -32.13 -2.32
CA ALA A 63 -13.02 -30.81 -2.42
C ALA A 63 -12.40 -29.76 -1.46
N THR A 64 -11.81 -30.19 -0.35
CA THR A 64 -11.11 -29.30 0.58
C THR A 64 -9.77 -28.86 0.00
N HIS A 65 -9.01 -29.77 -0.60
CA HIS A 65 -7.76 -29.44 -1.29
C HIS A 65 -7.99 -28.59 -2.54
N LEU A 66 -9.05 -28.84 -3.33
CA LEU A 66 -9.42 -27.97 -4.45
C LEU A 66 -9.76 -26.55 -3.97
N ARG A 67 -10.52 -26.41 -2.87
CA ARG A 67 -10.80 -25.07 -2.31
C ARG A 67 -9.57 -24.37 -1.79
N ALA A 68 -8.63 -25.11 -1.18
CA ALA A 68 -7.36 -24.56 -0.75
C ALA A 68 -6.58 -24.05 -1.96
N ALA A 69 -6.41 -24.89 -2.99
CA ALA A 69 -5.76 -24.55 -4.24
C ALA A 69 -6.43 -23.34 -4.95
N ALA A 70 -7.77 -23.26 -4.99
CA ALA A 70 -8.52 -22.15 -5.56
C ALA A 70 -8.21 -20.81 -4.86
N ARG A 71 -8.13 -20.81 -3.52
CA ARG A 71 -7.77 -19.62 -2.72
C ARG A 71 -6.34 -19.17 -3.00
N ASP A 72 -5.47 -20.12 -3.30
CA ASP A 72 -4.09 -19.90 -3.69
C ASP A 72 -3.93 -19.59 -5.20
N GLY A 73 -5.03 -19.45 -5.93
CA GLY A 73 -5.05 -19.03 -7.34
C GLY A 73 -4.78 -20.13 -8.36
N PHE A 74 -4.81 -21.40 -7.96
CA PHE A 74 -4.72 -22.53 -8.88
C PHE A 74 -6.03 -22.73 -9.65
N ASN A 75 -5.94 -23.28 -10.87
CA ASN A 75 -7.12 -23.63 -11.67
C ASN A 75 -7.65 -25.01 -11.24
N ASP A 76 -8.76 -25.01 -10.51
CA ASP A 76 -9.43 -26.20 -9.98
C ASP A 76 -9.73 -27.25 -11.06
N GLU A 77 -10.12 -26.82 -12.27
CA GLU A 77 -10.45 -27.73 -13.37
C GLU A 77 -9.21 -28.44 -13.91
N ALA A 78 -8.12 -27.70 -14.12
CA ALA A 78 -6.86 -28.26 -14.60
C ALA A 78 -6.25 -29.20 -13.56
N LEU A 79 -6.23 -28.79 -12.29
CA LEU A 79 -5.69 -29.58 -11.19
C LEU A 79 -6.47 -30.88 -10.97
N LEU A 80 -7.81 -30.85 -11.14
CA LEU A 80 -8.65 -32.03 -11.07
C LEU A 80 -8.42 -32.99 -12.24
N LYS A 81 -8.25 -32.48 -13.47
CA LYS A 81 -7.94 -33.30 -14.64
C LYS A 81 -6.56 -33.96 -14.51
N ASP A 82 -5.54 -33.19 -14.15
CA ASP A 82 -4.18 -33.69 -13.95
C ASP A 82 -4.14 -34.79 -12.87
N ALA A 83 -4.87 -34.62 -11.76
CA ALA A 83 -4.93 -35.62 -10.68
C ALA A 83 -5.61 -36.94 -11.09
N VAL A 84 -6.52 -36.87 -12.07
CA VAL A 84 -7.25 -38.03 -12.61
C VAL A 84 -6.42 -38.75 -13.68
N ASP A 85 -5.69 -37.99 -14.50
CA ASP A 85 -4.90 -38.50 -15.62
C ASP A 85 -3.55 -39.12 -15.20
N GLU A 86 -3.04 -38.83 -14.00
CA GLU A 86 -1.69 -39.24 -13.56
C GLU A 86 -1.51 -40.76 -13.37
N ALA A 87 -2.56 -41.55 -13.07
CA ALA A 87 -2.52 -43.03 -13.04
C ALA A 87 -3.89 -43.68 -12.75
N ASP A 88 -4.05 -44.95 -13.15
CA ASP A 88 -5.24 -45.78 -12.90
C ASP A 88 -5.55 -45.94 -11.40
N PHE A 89 -6.82 -45.81 -11.00
CA PHE A 89 -7.28 -45.86 -9.59
C PHE A 89 -7.42 -47.30 -9.06
N GLY A 90 -7.14 -48.31 -9.88
CA GLY A 90 -7.44 -49.73 -9.66
C GLY A 90 -6.82 -50.42 -8.43
N ALA A 91 -5.95 -49.74 -7.67
CA ALA A 91 -5.35 -50.27 -6.44
C ALA A 91 -5.90 -49.64 -5.14
N SER A 92 -6.84 -48.69 -5.21
CA SER A 92 -7.33 -47.96 -4.03
C SER A 92 -8.74 -48.41 -3.62
N GLU A 93 -8.90 -48.87 -2.38
CA GLU A 93 -10.21 -49.19 -1.79
C GLU A 93 -11.13 -47.96 -1.70
N ASP A 94 -10.56 -46.74 -1.68
CA ASP A 94 -11.31 -45.49 -1.67
C ASP A 94 -10.75 -44.47 -2.68
N HIS A 95 -11.43 -44.40 -3.83
CA HIS A 95 -11.03 -43.55 -4.96
C HIS A 95 -11.02 -42.06 -4.59
N GLY A 96 -11.90 -41.62 -3.68
CA GLY A 96 -11.94 -40.22 -3.24
C GLY A 96 -10.75 -39.82 -2.36
N ALA A 97 -10.21 -40.76 -1.57
CA ALA A 97 -9.03 -40.54 -0.75
C ALA A 97 -7.76 -40.51 -1.62
N GLY A 98 -7.68 -41.40 -2.63
CA GLY A 98 -6.62 -41.39 -3.62
C GLY A 98 -6.57 -40.07 -4.42
N LEU A 99 -7.73 -39.58 -4.84
CA LEU A 99 -7.83 -38.28 -5.53
C LEU A 99 -7.40 -37.12 -4.63
N ALA A 100 -7.82 -37.10 -3.36
CA ALA A 100 -7.45 -36.05 -2.42
C ALA A 100 -5.92 -35.96 -2.21
N TRP A 101 -5.27 -37.11 -2.03
CA TRP A 101 -3.81 -37.19 -1.90
C TRP A 101 -3.08 -36.68 -3.15
N ARG A 102 -3.59 -37.00 -4.35
CA ARG A 102 -3.00 -36.53 -5.62
C ARG A 102 -3.13 -35.03 -5.80
N ILE A 103 -4.30 -34.47 -5.51
CA ILE A 103 -4.53 -33.02 -5.58
C ILE A 103 -3.55 -32.30 -4.64
N GLU A 104 -3.39 -32.79 -3.41
CA GLU A 104 -2.40 -32.25 -2.46
C GLU A 104 -0.95 -32.39 -2.97
N HIS A 105 -0.62 -33.51 -3.60
CA HIS A 105 0.71 -33.78 -4.15
C HIS A 105 1.06 -32.84 -5.30
N LEU A 106 0.15 -32.67 -6.27
CA LEU A 106 0.32 -31.79 -7.43
C LEU A 106 0.39 -30.32 -7.00
N GLU A 107 -0.46 -29.90 -6.07
CA GLU A 107 -0.40 -28.57 -5.47
C GLU A 107 0.99 -28.29 -4.86
N ARG A 108 1.52 -29.26 -4.10
CA ARG A 108 2.84 -29.15 -3.47
C ARG A 108 3.98 -29.08 -4.49
N LEU A 109 3.89 -29.85 -5.58
CA LEU A 109 4.87 -29.82 -6.67
C LEU A 109 4.83 -28.50 -7.43
N GLN A 110 3.64 -27.99 -7.77
CA GLN A 110 3.48 -26.71 -8.47
C GLN A 110 3.94 -25.54 -7.59
N ARG A 111 3.65 -25.54 -6.28
CA ARG A 111 4.20 -24.54 -5.34
C ARG A 111 5.72 -24.54 -5.30
N ARG A 112 6.35 -25.73 -5.32
CA ARG A 112 7.82 -25.84 -5.40
C ARG A 112 8.35 -25.31 -6.72
N ALA A 113 7.74 -25.66 -7.84
CA ALA A 113 8.14 -25.18 -9.17
C ALA A 113 8.02 -23.64 -9.28
N ILE A 114 6.94 -23.04 -8.76
CA ILE A 114 6.78 -21.58 -8.71
C ILE A 114 7.83 -20.96 -7.78
N GLY A 115 8.09 -21.54 -6.62
CA GLY A 115 9.14 -21.10 -5.70
C GLY A 115 10.55 -21.21 -6.29
N ASP A 116 10.82 -22.25 -7.09
CA ASP A 116 12.09 -22.45 -7.80
C ASP A 116 12.23 -21.52 -9.00
N LEU A 117 11.14 -21.21 -9.71
CA LEU A 117 11.12 -20.19 -10.76
C LEU A 117 11.31 -18.78 -10.21
N MET A 118 10.67 -18.47 -9.07
CA MET A 118 10.87 -17.19 -8.37
C MET A 118 12.29 -17.07 -7.84
N ARG A 119 12.87 -18.14 -7.26
CA ARG A 119 14.28 -18.19 -6.87
C ARG A 119 15.19 -18.06 -8.08
N ALA A 120 14.95 -18.79 -9.17
CA ALA A 120 15.71 -18.69 -10.40
C ALA A 120 15.59 -17.31 -11.06
N ARG A 121 14.44 -16.63 -10.94
CA ARG A 121 14.22 -15.25 -11.40
C ARG A 121 14.95 -14.24 -10.50
N VAL A 122 14.91 -14.43 -9.19
CA VAL A 122 15.67 -13.64 -8.21
C VAL A 122 17.16 -13.84 -8.41
N ASP A 123 17.61 -15.07 -8.68
CA ASP A 123 18.99 -15.44 -8.96
C ASP A 123 19.42 -14.96 -10.35
N ALA A 124 18.54 -14.96 -11.35
CA ALA A 124 18.80 -14.37 -12.67
C ALA A 124 18.89 -12.83 -12.60
N ASN A 125 18.12 -12.19 -11.72
CA ASN A 125 18.25 -10.76 -11.40
C ASN A 125 19.42 -10.46 -10.45
N ARG A 126 19.89 -11.45 -9.67
CA ARG A 126 21.10 -11.38 -8.82
C ARG A 126 22.37 -11.78 -9.53
N ARG A 127 22.32 -12.22 -10.79
CA ARG A 127 23.49 -12.26 -11.67
C ARG A 127 23.88 -10.83 -12.06
N ASP A 128 24.15 -10.02 -11.05
CA ASP A 128 25.34 -9.19 -11.09
C ASP A 128 26.47 -10.12 -11.49
N VAL A 129 27.10 -9.78 -12.61
CA VAL A 129 28.39 -10.27 -13.04
C VAL A 129 29.22 -10.55 -11.79
N ASP A 130 29.65 -11.80 -11.59
CA ASP A 130 30.69 -12.11 -10.62
C ASP A 130 31.98 -11.52 -11.19
N VAL A 131 32.05 -10.19 -11.18
CA VAL A 131 33.24 -9.46 -11.51
C VAL A 131 34.13 -9.72 -10.32
N ASP A 132 35.01 -10.71 -10.48
CA ASP A 132 36.13 -10.93 -9.58
C ASP A 132 36.72 -9.55 -9.31
N ARG A 133 36.50 -9.01 -8.10
CA ARG A 133 36.95 -7.67 -7.74
C ARG A 133 38.44 -7.51 -7.98
N ARG A 134 39.20 -8.61 -7.94
CA ARG A 134 40.63 -8.62 -8.30
C ARG A 134 40.85 -8.56 -9.80
N GLN A 135 39.99 -9.14 -10.63
CA GLN A 135 40.00 -8.99 -12.08
C GLN A 135 39.59 -7.56 -12.48
N VAL A 136 38.54 -6.99 -11.90
CA VAL A 136 38.16 -5.57 -12.10
C VAL A 136 39.27 -4.64 -11.66
N MET A 137 39.87 -4.86 -10.48
CA MET A 137 40.99 -4.04 -10.03
C MET A 137 42.21 -4.21 -10.93
N ARG A 138 42.50 -5.42 -11.44
CA ARG A 138 43.58 -5.66 -12.40
C ARG A 138 43.29 -4.99 -13.75
N ASP A 139 42.06 -5.04 -14.23
CA ASP A 139 41.65 -4.44 -15.50
C ASP A 139 41.55 -2.91 -15.38
N TRP A 140 41.14 -2.39 -14.22
CA TRP A 140 41.17 -0.96 -13.87
C TRP A 140 42.61 -0.43 -13.76
N LEU A 141 43.53 -1.20 -13.15
CA LEU A 141 44.96 -0.87 -13.10
C LEU A 141 45.64 -0.98 -14.47
N LYS A 142 45.24 -1.93 -15.32
CA LYS A 142 45.72 -2.05 -16.71
C LYS A 142 45.20 -0.95 -17.62
N GLN A 143 43.96 -0.49 -17.39
CA GLN A 143 43.36 0.64 -18.12
C GLN A 143 43.92 2.00 -17.68
N ARG A 144 44.53 2.10 -16.48
CA ARG A 144 45.18 3.33 -16.00
C ARG A 144 46.68 3.13 -15.79
N PRO A 145 47.50 3.17 -16.87
CA PRO A 145 48.95 3.26 -16.72
C PRO A 145 49.40 4.60 -16.10
N GLU A 146 48.50 5.59 -16.05
CA GLU A 146 48.84 6.91 -15.53
C GLU A 146 48.65 7.02 -14.01
N THR A 147 49.70 7.50 -13.35
CA THR A 147 49.66 7.92 -11.96
C THR A 147 48.44 8.82 -11.71
N PRO A 148 47.60 8.55 -10.69
CA PRO A 148 46.48 9.44 -10.33
C PRO A 148 46.97 10.87 -10.18
N TRP A 149 46.20 11.87 -10.65
CA TRP A 149 46.64 13.27 -10.65
C TRP A 149 47.01 13.76 -9.25
N GLN A 150 46.35 13.25 -8.19
CA GLN A 150 46.65 13.56 -6.79
C GLN A 150 48.07 13.14 -6.34
N ARG A 151 48.74 12.29 -7.11
CA ARG A 151 50.10 11.80 -6.84
C ARG A 151 51.14 12.42 -7.77
N ARG A 152 50.75 13.33 -8.67
CA ARG A 152 51.66 14.01 -9.59
C ARG A 152 52.17 15.31 -8.95
N LEU A 153 53.43 15.66 -9.20
CA LEU A 153 54.10 16.81 -8.58
C LEU A 153 53.35 18.14 -8.73
N HIS A 154 52.73 18.38 -9.89
CA HIS A 154 51.92 19.57 -10.19
C HIS A 154 50.49 19.20 -10.59
N GLY A 155 50.06 18.00 -10.21
CA GLY A 155 48.75 17.47 -10.57
C GLY A 155 47.63 18.31 -10.02
N ASP A 156 47.71 18.76 -8.76
CA ASP A 156 46.66 19.50 -8.06
C ASP A 156 46.37 20.90 -8.63
N LEU A 157 47.20 21.42 -9.54
CA LEU A 157 47.00 22.73 -10.12
C LEU A 157 45.87 22.73 -11.15
N THR A 158 45.02 23.75 -11.13
CA THR A 158 44.09 24.03 -12.24
C THR A 158 44.87 24.43 -13.50
N ASP A 159 44.28 24.27 -14.69
CA ASP A 159 44.95 24.63 -15.95
C ASP A 159 45.36 26.11 -15.99
N GLU A 160 44.52 26.99 -15.45
CA GLU A 160 44.80 28.42 -15.32
C GLU A 160 46.01 28.70 -14.40
N LYS A 161 46.05 28.05 -13.22
CA LYS A 161 47.15 28.18 -12.27
C LYS A 161 48.45 27.56 -12.79
N LEU A 162 48.36 26.47 -13.55
CA LEU A 162 49.51 25.85 -14.21
C LEU A 162 50.10 26.80 -15.24
N ALA A 163 49.27 27.39 -16.10
CA ALA A 163 49.69 28.38 -17.10
C ALA A 163 50.26 29.66 -16.46
N GLU A 164 49.69 30.12 -15.34
CA GLU A 164 50.25 31.24 -14.57
C GLU A 164 51.63 30.90 -13.99
N ARG A 165 51.80 29.71 -13.42
CA ARG A 165 53.08 29.28 -12.85
C ARG A 165 54.16 29.05 -13.90
N ILE A 166 53.81 28.54 -15.08
CA ILE A 166 54.74 28.45 -16.22
C ILE A 166 55.26 29.84 -16.58
N ARG A 167 54.36 30.82 -16.78
CA ARG A 167 54.75 32.21 -17.10
C ARG A 167 55.66 32.82 -16.03
N LYS A 168 55.36 32.60 -14.74
CA LYS A 168 56.20 33.07 -13.63
C LYS A 168 57.57 32.39 -13.61
N ALA A 169 57.62 31.08 -13.87
CA ALA A 169 58.88 30.34 -13.94
C ALA A 169 59.75 30.78 -15.13
N GLU A 170 59.16 31.06 -16.29
CA GLU A 170 59.86 31.64 -17.45
C GLU A 170 60.40 33.04 -17.16
N GLN A 171 59.65 33.88 -16.44
CA GLN A 171 60.11 35.20 -16.02
C GLN A 171 61.27 35.11 -15.03
N ALA A 172 61.22 34.18 -14.08
CA ALA A 172 62.29 33.97 -13.11
C ALA A 172 63.61 33.50 -13.77
N LEU A 173 63.56 32.78 -14.89
CA LEU A 173 64.76 32.43 -15.66
C LEU A 173 65.45 33.65 -16.31
N ARG A 174 64.76 34.78 -16.43
CA ARG A 174 65.25 36.01 -17.10
C ARG A 174 65.72 37.09 -16.12
N THR A 175 65.62 36.87 -14.82
CA THR A 175 66.03 37.87 -13.81
C THR A 175 67.53 37.78 -13.53
N ASP A 176 68.22 38.93 -13.45
CA ASP A 176 69.66 39.04 -13.19
C ASP A 176 70.13 38.31 -11.93
N THR A 177 69.28 38.24 -10.90
CA THR A 177 69.57 37.53 -9.64
C THR A 177 69.68 36.02 -9.83
N VAL A 178 68.90 35.44 -10.73
CA VAL A 178 68.90 34.00 -11.02
C VAL A 178 69.96 33.64 -12.07
N ILE A 179 70.24 34.56 -13.01
CA ILE A 179 71.28 34.36 -14.04
C ILE A 179 72.68 34.29 -13.41
N ASN A 180 72.94 35.10 -12.38
CA ASN A 180 74.24 35.20 -11.74
C ASN A 180 74.48 34.18 -10.60
N ASP A 181 73.46 33.39 -10.23
CA ASP A 181 73.58 32.32 -9.22
C ASP A 181 73.31 30.93 -9.86
N PRO A 182 74.34 30.06 -9.97
CA PRO A 182 74.20 28.77 -10.63
C PRO A 182 73.23 27.81 -9.93
N GLU A 183 73.07 27.92 -8.60
CA GLU A 183 72.11 27.09 -7.86
C GLU A 183 70.67 27.57 -8.08
N ALA A 184 70.44 28.89 -8.04
CA ALA A 184 69.14 29.47 -8.35
C ALA A 184 68.71 29.16 -9.80
N MET A 185 69.64 29.27 -10.75
CA MET A 185 69.39 28.91 -12.15
C MET A 185 69.00 27.43 -12.30
N SER A 186 69.69 26.52 -11.61
CA SER A 186 69.39 25.08 -11.65
C SER A 186 68.00 24.76 -11.09
N LYS A 187 67.64 25.36 -9.96
CA LYS A 187 66.30 25.22 -9.35
C LYS A 187 65.21 25.78 -10.25
N ALA A 188 65.43 26.96 -10.84
CA ALA A 188 64.48 27.59 -11.75
C ALA A 188 64.26 26.76 -13.04
N ARG A 189 65.33 26.20 -13.61
CA ARG A 189 65.25 25.31 -14.78
C ARG A 189 64.49 24.02 -14.47
N TRP A 190 64.77 23.39 -13.33
CA TRP A 190 64.05 22.19 -12.90
C TRP A 190 62.56 22.47 -12.69
N LEU A 191 62.22 23.56 -12.01
CA LEU A 191 60.83 23.96 -11.78
C LEU A 191 60.09 24.19 -13.11
N ASN A 192 60.70 24.97 -14.01
CA ASN A 192 60.14 25.24 -15.33
C ASN A 192 59.92 23.92 -16.12
N ALA A 193 60.93 23.06 -16.20
CA ALA A 193 60.83 21.76 -16.88
C ALA A 193 59.72 20.86 -16.28
N SER A 194 59.61 20.82 -14.95
CA SER A 194 58.60 20.01 -14.26
C SER A 194 57.16 20.50 -14.51
N LEU A 195 56.96 21.82 -14.64
CA LEU A 195 55.65 22.41 -14.96
C LEU A 195 55.26 22.12 -16.42
N HIS A 196 56.20 22.24 -17.36
CA HIS A 196 55.96 21.88 -18.77
C HIS A 196 55.70 20.38 -18.95
N HIS A 197 56.34 19.52 -18.17
CA HIS A 197 56.06 18.08 -18.19
C HIS A 197 54.61 17.76 -17.81
N GLU A 198 54.07 18.44 -16.80
CA GLU A 198 52.65 18.29 -16.43
C GLU A 198 51.72 18.87 -17.51
N ALA A 199 52.07 20.00 -18.12
CA ALA A 199 51.28 20.59 -19.21
C ALA A 199 51.22 19.66 -20.44
N ALA A 200 52.36 19.13 -20.88
CA ALA A 200 52.44 18.19 -21.99
C ALA A 200 51.65 16.90 -21.71
N ARG A 201 51.65 16.43 -20.46
CA ARG A 201 50.84 15.26 -20.05
C ARG A 201 49.34 15.52 -20.20
N ARG A 202 48.86 16.69 -19.77
CA ARG A 202 47.43 17.05 -19.91
C ARG A 202 47.03 17.16 -21.39
N GLU A 203 47.92 17.64 -22.24
CA GLU A 203 47.69 17.73 -23.68
C GLU A 203 47.57 16.34 -24.35
N GLN A 204 48.38 15.37 -23.91
CA GLN A 204 48.35 13.99 -24.40
C GLN A 204 47.19 13.15 -23.84
N MET A 205 46.53 13.63 -22.78
CA MET A 205 45.43 12.93 -22.13
C MET A 205 44.15 12.93 -22.99
N PRO A 206 43.36 11.83 -23.01
CA PRO A 206 42.05 11.80 -23.65
C PRO A 206 41.13 12.91 -23.14
N ALA A 207 40.33 13.51 -24.03
CA ALA A 207 39.49 14.68 -23.70
C ALA A 207 38.53 14.41 -22.52
N ALA A 208 37.87 13.26 -22.48
CA ALA A 208 36.97 12.88 -21.39
C ALA A 208 37.69 12.80 -20.04
N GLN A 209 38.89 12.20 -20.01
CA GLN A 209 39.69 12.09 -18.78
C GLN A 209 40.20 13.48 -18.33
N ARG A 210 40.60 14.33 -19.29
CA ARG A 210 41.02 15.71 -18.99
C ARG A 210 39.90 16.53 -18.36
N GLU A 211 38.67 16.37 -18.85
CA GLU A 211 37.49 17.04 -18.31
C GLU A 211 37.13 16.57 -16.89
N ASP A 212 37.16 15.25 -16.65
CA ASP A 212 36.94 14.67 -15.32
C ASP A 212 37.99 15.16 -14.31
N GLU A 213 39.28 15.08 -14.67
CA GLU A 213 40.36 15.53 -13.79
C GLU A 213 40.35 17.06 -13.60
N ALA A 214 39.97 17.84 -14.61
CA ALA A 214 39.83 19.30 -14.48
C ALA A 214 38.66 19.67 -13.54
N PHE A 215 37.55 18.93 -13.62
CA PHE A 215 36.42 19.08 -12.71
C PHE A 215 36.81 18.76 -11.27
N GLU A 216 37.46 17.61 -11.03
CA GLU A 216 37.91 17.21 -9.69
C GLU A 216 38.93 18.20 -9.08
N ARG A 217 39.75 18.84 -9.92
CA ARG A 217 40.71 19.89 -9.50
C ARG A 217 40.07 21.25 -9.24
N GLY A 218 38.74 21.36 -9.39
CA GLY A 218 38.01 22.61 -9.23
C GLY A 218 38.27 23.62 -10.34
N ALA A 219 38.82 23.17 -11.49
CA ALA A 219 39.03 24.01 -12.66
C ALA A 219 37.72 24.17 -13.42
N SER A 220 36.80 24.97 -12.90
CA SER A 220 35.75 25.52 -13.75
C SER A 220 35.07 26.76 -13.18
N SER A 221 34.96 27.78 -14.03
CA SER A 221 33.89 28.77 -13.96
C SER A 221 32.56 28.09 -13.61
N ARG A 222 31.74 28.72 -12.77
CA ARG A 222 30.40 28.25 -12.37
C ARG A 222 29.56 27.75 -13.56
N SER A 223 29.78 28.29 -14.77
CA SER A 223 29.11 27.87 -16.01
C SER A 223 29.45 26.46 -16.48
N ARG A 224 30.70 25.99 -16.34
CA ARG A 224 31.12 24.64 -16.76
C ARG A 224 30.67 23.56 -15.76
N ILE A 225 30.66 23.88 -14.46
CA ILE A 225 30.10 23.02 -13.40
C ILE A 225 28.60 22.79 -13.65
N ALA A 226 27.87 23.84 -14.04
CA ALA A 226 26.46 23.74 -14.38
C ALA A 226 26.22 22.82 -15.58
N GLY A 227 27.03 22.92 -16.64
CA GLY A 227 26.91 22.05 -17.82
C GLY A 227 27.14 20.56 -17.50
N ALA A 228 28.18 20.26 -16.71
CA ALA A 228 28.48 18.89 -16.28
C ALA A 228 27.39 18.30 -15.37
N LEU A 229 26.85 19.11 -14.44
CA LEU A 229 25.73 18.71 -13.58
C LEU A 229 24.47 18.42 -14.40
N VAL A 230 24.14 19.26 -15.37
CA VAL A 230 22.98 19.05 -16.26
C VAL A 230 23.16 17.78 -17.09
N SER A 231 24.36 17.53 -17.64
CA SER A 231 24.63 16.30 -18.39
C SER A 231 24.48 15.07 -17.51
N ARG A 232 25.00 15.09 -16.27
CA ARG A 232 24.86 13.98 -15.32
C ARG A 232 23.41 13.75 -14.91
N LEU A 233 22.65 14.80 -14.62
CA LEU A 233 21.22 14.71 -14.32
C LEU A 233 20.45 14.11 -15.51
N ASN A 234 20.75 14.55 -16.73
CA ASN A 234 20.09 13.99 -17.92
C ASN A 234 20.43 12.51 -18.12
N THR A 235 21.69 12.11 -17.96
CA THR A 235 22.06 10.68 -18.03
C THR A 235 21.41 9.85 -16.94
N GLU A 236 21.27 10.40 -15.73
CA GLU A 236 20.62 9.73 -14.61
C GLU A 236 19.11 9.60 -14.83
N LEU A 237 18.45 10.64 -15.34
CA LEU A 237 17.06 10.60 -15.78
C LEU A 237 16.84 9.59 -16.92
N GLU A 238 17.76 9.49 -17.88
CA GLU A 238 17.69 8.46 -18.93
C GLU A 238 17.84 7.05 -18.38
N LEU A 239 18.75 6.84 -17.41
CA LEU A 239 18.89 5.55 -16.73
C LEU A 239 17.63 5.19 -15.95
N ARG A 240 17.02 6.14 -15.23
CA ARG A 240 15.73 5.96 -14.54
C ARG A 240 14.59 5.63 -15.50
N ARG A 241 14.56 6.24 -16.70
CA ARG A 241 13.56 5.91 -17.74
C ARG A 241 13.73 4.50 -18.29
N ARG A 242 14.97 3.99 -18.37
CA ARG A 242 15.30 2.65 -18.88
C ARG A 242 15.12 1.56 -17.82
N GLN A 243 15.30 1.90 -16.55
CA GLN A 243 14.91 1.06 -15.42
C GLN A 243 13.39 1.13 -15.28
N THR A 244 12.67 0.38 -16.11
CA THR A 244 11.22 0.28 -16.04
C THR A 244 10.76 0.10 -14.60
N THR A 245 10.02 1.08 -14.10
CA THR A 245 9.20 0.98 -12.91
C THR A 245 8.31 -0.23 -13.12
N THR A 246 8.52 -1.31 -12.37
CA THR A 246 7.49 -2.30 -12.16
C THR A 246 6.34 -1.53 -11.54
N THR A 247 5.36 -1.10 -12.34
CA THR A 247 4.14 -0.50 -11.80
C THR A 247 3.58 -1.57 -10.87
N PRO A 248 3.61 -1.37 -9.54
CA PRO A 248 3.04 -2.35 -8.65
C PRO A 248 1.58 -2.51 -9.08
N SER A 249 1.13 -3.77 -9.12
CA SER A 249 -0.25 -4.12 -9.42
C SER A 249 -1.17 -3.14 -8.68
N ARG A 250 -2.01 -2.45 -9.45
CA ARG A 250 -2.91 -1.41 -8.97
C ARG A 250 -3.94 -2.08 -8.07
N ILE A 251 -3.61 -2.23 -6.79
CA ILE A 251 -4.63 -2.46 -5.76
C ILE A 251 -5.65 -1.33 -5.97
N PRO A 252 -6.95 -1.63 -6.08
CA PRO A 252 -7.96 -0.60 -6.20
C PRO A 252 -7.92 0.24 -4.93
N ASP A 253 -7.14 1.30 -5.01
CA ASP A 253 -6.95 2.26 -3.96
C ASP A 253 -8.22 3.11 -3.86
N ARG A 254 -8.67 3.35 -2.64
CA ARG A 254 -9.84 4.18 -2.39
C ARG A 254 -9.54 5.66 -2.60
N VAL A 255 -8.26 6.06 -2.54
CA VAL A 255 -7.81 7.41 -2.84
C VAL A 255 -7.44 7.52 -4.33
N PRO A 256 -8.01 8.48 -5.08
CA PRO A 256 -7.69 8.66 -6.49
C PRO A 256 -6.26 9.13 -6.71
N GLU A 257 -5.63 8.63 -7.78
CA GLU A 257 -4.25 8.96 -8.17
C GLU A 257 -4.01 10.47 -8.40
N TRP A 258 -5.04 11.18 -8.87
CA TRP A 258 -4.96 12.62 -9.12
C TRP A 258 -5.00 13.47 -7.83
N MET A 259 -5.52 12.91 -6.73
CA MET A 259 -5.52 13.55 -5.41
C MET A 259 -4.20 13.27 -4.70
N MET A 260 -3.78 12.00 -4.70
CA MET A 260 -2.50 11.60 -4.15
C MET A 260 -1.92 10.46 -4.99
N ARG A 261 -0.66 10.63 -5.39
CA ARG A 261 0.01 9.63 -6.23
C ARG A 261 0.46 8.42 -5.43
N SER A 262 0.02 7.23 -5.82
CA SER A 262 0.35 5.96 -5.14
C SER A 262 1.74 5.45 -5.51
N ASP A 263 2.22 5.80 -6.70
CA ASP A 263 3.52 5.37 -7.21
C ASP A 263 4.69 5.93 -6.38
N VAL A 264 4.56 7.16 -5.87
CA VAL A 264 5.59 7.79 -5.02
C VAL A 264 5.74 7.05 -3.69
N ALA A 265 4.64 6.56 -3.11
CA ALA A 265 4.65 5.84 -1.83
C ALA A 265 5.28 4.44 -1.95
N THR A 266 5.22 3.84 -3.14
CA THR A 266 5.73 2.49 -3.42
C THR A 266 7.12 2.49 -4.06
N SER A 267 7.57 3.64 -4.59
CA SER A 267 8.88 3.77 -5.25
C SER A 267 10.05 3.52 -4.30
N HIS A 268 11.01 2.71 -4.73
CA HIS A 268 12.26 2.49 -4.00
C HIS A 268 13.14 3.76 -3.87
N ASP A 269 12.94 4.74 -4.75
CA ASP A 269 13.66 6.02 -4.74
C ASP A 269 13.20 6.94 -3.62
N THR A 270 12.00 6.70 -3.08
CA THR A 270 11.44 7.51 -1.99
C THR A 270 12.06 7.04 -0.68
N PRO A 271 12.73 7.93 0.09
CA PRO A 271 13.28 7.58 1.39
C PRO A 271 12.24 6.89 2.28
N ALA A 272 12.65 5.85 3.00
CA ALA A 272 11.76 5.08 3.88
C ALA A 272 10.85 5.93 4.80
N PRO A 273 11.36 6.97 5.51
CA PRO A 273 10.48 7.81 6.33
C PRO A 273 9.43 8.55 5.49
N TRP A 274 9.77 8.96 4.27
CA TRP A 274 8.79 9.60 3.38
C TRP A 274 7.76 8.65 2.82
N ARG A 275 8.09 7.38 2.61
CA ARG A 275 7.10 6.38 2.22
C ARG A 275 6.07 6.15 3.31
N GLN A 276 6.52 6.03 4.57
CA GLN A 276 5.62 5.87 5.72
C GLN A 276 4.68 7.07 5.84
N GLU A 277 5.22 8.28 5.85
CA GLU A 277 4.47 9.53 5.91
C GLU A 277 3.45 9.72 4.76
N LEU A 278 3.76 9.20 3.57
CA LEU A 278 2.82 9.23 2.44
C LEU A 278 1.70 8.21 2.60
N LEU A 279 2.01 7.02 3.12
CA LEU A 279 1.01 5.98 3.39
C LEU A 279 0.07 6.42 4.52
N GLU A 280 0.59 6.95 5.62
CA GLU A 280 -0.19 7.48 6.75
C GLU A 280 -1.12 8.60 6.30
N ARG A 281 -0.60 9.57 5.52
CA ARG A 281 -1.45 10.62 4.94
C ARG A 281 -2.54 10.07 4.01
N ARG A 282 -2.26 8.98 3.31
CA ARG A 282 -3.23 8.37 2.40
C ARG A 282 -4.35 7.68 3.16
N GLU A 283 -4.05 7.03 4.29
CA GLU A 283 -5.07 6.47 5.19
C GLU A 283 -5.98 7.56 5.76
N LEU A 284 -5.41 8.70 6.16
CA LEU A 284 -6.19 9.86 6.60
C LEU A 284 -7.10 10.39 5.48
N LEU A 285 -6.57 10.51 4.26
CA LEU A 285 -7.36 10.95 3.11
C LEU A 285 -8.49 9.97 2.75
N ASP A 286 -8.25 8.66 2.86
CA ASP A 286 -9.31 7.66 2.65
C ASP A 286 -10.43 7.83 3.68
N ALA A 287 -10.08 7.98 4.96
CA ALA A 287 -11.05 8.21 6.03
C ALA A 287 -11.87 9.49 5.81
N GLU A 288 -11.23 10.58 5.38
CA GLU A 288 -11.90 11.85 5.07
C GLU A 288 -12.80 11.75 3.83
N LEU A 289 -12.37 11.06 2.77
CA LEU A 289 -13.22 10.82 1.60
C LEU A 289 -14.44 9.96 1.96
N ALA A 290 -14.27 8.95 2.80
CA ALA A 290 -15.37 8.12 3.29
C ALA A 290 -16.37 8.94 4.13
N ARG A 291 -15.86 9.77 5.06
CA ARG A 291 -16.66 10.71 5.86
C ARG A 291 -17.47 11.65 4.97
N ARG A 292 -16.79 12.30 4.02
CA ARG A 292 -17.42 13.28 3.14
C ARG A 292 -18.45 12.64 2.20
N GLY A 293 -18.15 11.48 1.64
CA GLY A 293 -19.09 10.71 0.82
C GLY A 293 -20.35 10.32 1.59
N ALA A 294 -20.20 9.91 2.85
CA ALA A 294 -21.34 9.58 3.71
C ALA A 294 -22.19 10.82 4.04
N GLU A 295 -21.56 11.95 4.36
CA GLU A 295 -22.25 13.23 4.56
C GLU A 295 -23.06 13.64 3.32
N LEU A 296 -22.46 13.55 2.13
CA LEU A 296 -23.13 13.86 0.85
C LEU A 296 -24.28 12.91 0.52
N SER A 297 -24.23 11.66 0.98
CA SER A 297 -25.35 10.72 0.82
C SER A 297 -26.52 11.02 1.75
N ALA A 298 -26.26 11.59 2.93
CA ALA A 298 -27.30 12.01 3.85
C ALA A 298 -27.89 13.38 3.48
N GLN A 299 -27.05 14.31 3.02
CA GLN A 299 -27.43 15.65 2.62
C GLN A 299 -27.07 15.87 1.16
N GLN A 300 -27.90 15.37 0.25
CA GLN A 300 -27.61 15.43 -1.19
C GLN A 300 -27.71 16.89 -1.68
N PRO A 301 -26.58 17.52 -2.09
CA PRO A 301 -26.63 18.85 -2.70
C PRO A 301 -27.24 18.77 -4.10
N ILE A 302 -27.68 19.92 -4.64
CA ILE A 302 -28.37 19.98 -5.94
C ILE A 302 -27.54 19.33 -7.05
N TRP A 303 -26.23 19.54 -7.09
CA TRP A 303 -25.39 18.93 -8.12
C TRP A 303 -25.32 17.40 -8.04
N ALA A 304 -25.51 16.84 -6.85
CA ALA A 304 -25.44 15.40 -6.65
C ALA A 304 -26.68 14.67 -7.18
N THR A 305 -27.75 15.38 -7.56
CA THR A 305 -28.91 14.76 -8.24
C THR A 305 -28.53 14.17 -9.60
N GLU A 306 -27.48 14.69 -10.27
CA GLU A 306 -26.96 14.11 -11.53
C GLU A 306 -26.40 12.69 -11.34
N LEU A 307 -25.95 12.32 -10.13
CA LEU A 307 -25.49 10.97 -9.83
C LEU A 307 -26.66 9.99 -9.62
N GLY A 308 -27.88 10.50 -9.48
CA GLY A 308 -29.06 9.73 -9.09
C GLY A 308 -29.15 9.48 -7.58
N PRO A 309 -30.24 8.84 -7.12
CA PRO A 309 -30.45 8.51 -5.72
C PRO A 309 -29.47 7.43 -5.23
N VAL A 310 -29.23 7.40 -3.91
CA VAL A 310 -28.30 6.45 -3.29
C VAL A 310 -28.83 5.01 -3.43
N PRO A 311 -28.08 4.09 -4.05
CA PRO A 311 -28.51 2.70 -4.21
C PRO A 311 -28.65 1.97 -2.87
N GLY A 312 -29.63 1.08 -2.73
CA GLY A 312 -29.82 0.28 -1.51
C GLY A 312 -28.78 -0.82 -1.29
N SER A 313 -28.11 -1.28 -2.36
CA SER A 313 -27.06 -2.29 -2.24
C SER A 313 -25.77 -1.69 -1.66
N PRO A 314 -25.16 -2.28 -0.61
CA PRO A 314 -24.07 -1.65 0.15
C PRO A 314 -22.84 -1.32 -0.70
N ARG A 315 -22.43 -2.24 -1.58
CA ARG A 315 -21.28 -2.04 -2.48
C ARG A 315 -21.49 -0.89 -3.46
N ARG A 316 -22.71 -0.72 -3.99
CA ARG A 316 -23.01 0.39 -4.91
C ARG A 316 -23.22 1.70 -4.17
N ALA A 317 -23.79 1.66 -2.97
CA ALA A 317 -23.86 2.82 -2.09
C ALA A 317 -22.45 3.33 -1.76
N GLU A 318 -21.48 2.44 -1.51
CA GLU A 318 -20.07 2.80 -1.34
C GLU A 318 -19.51 3.44 -2.61
N THR A 319 -19.68 2.81 -3.78
CA THR A 319 -19.20 3.40 -5.05
C THR A 319 -19.82 4.77 -5.35
N TRP A 320 -21.11 4.95 -5.04
CA TRP A 320 -21.80 6.24 -5.14
C TRP A 320 -21.17 7.27 -4.20
N ARG A 321 -20.94 6.91 -2.93
CA ARG A 321 -20.34 7.79 -1.92
C ARG A 321 -18.91 8.19 -2.27
N THR A 322 -18.09 7.23 -2.73
CA THR A 322 -16.74 7.51 -3.22
C THR A 322 -16.78 8.49 -4.40
N LEU A 323 -17.63 8.24 -5.40
CA LEU A 323 -17.77 9.14 -6.55
C LEU A 323 -18.24 10.55 -6.13
N ALA A 324 -19.21 10.64 -5.22
CA ALA A 324 -19.70 11.92 -4.70
C ALA A 324 -18.58 12.70 -3.97
N ALA A 325 -17.80 12.03 -3.12
CA ALA A 325 -16.67 12.64 -2.42
C ALA A 325 -15.58 13.13 -3.39
N GLU A 326 -15.26 12.34 -4.42
CA GLU A 326 -14.30 12.73 -5.46
C GLU A 326 -14.76 13.98 -6.24
N ILE A 327 -16.05 14.07 -6.57
CA ILE A 327 -16.62 15.23 -7.26
C ILE A 327 -16.60 16.47 -6.34
N ASP A 328 -16.94 16.33 -5.06
CA ASP A 328 -16.89 17.44 -4.11
C ASP A 328 -15.45 17.97 -3.94
N ALA A 329 -14.47 17.07 -3.87
CA ALA A 329 -13.06 17.46 -3.83
C ALA A 329 -12.60 18.12 -5.14
N PHE A 330 -13.07 17.63 -6.30
CA PHE A 330 -12.84 18.27 -7.59
C PHE A 330 -13.43 19.69 -7.62
N ARG A 331 -14.68 19.87 -7.18
CA ARG A 331 -15.35 21.17 -7.08
C ARG A 331 -14.59 22.13 -6.20
N THR A 332 -14.08 21.65 -5.07
CA THR A 332 -13.23 22.44 -4.15
C THR A 332 -11.91 22.85 -4.83
N LYS A 333 -11.20 21.90 -5.46
CA LYS A 333 -9.92 22.16 -6.14
C LYS A 333 -10.04 23.22 -7.24
N TYR A 334 -11.13 23.19 -8.01
CA TYR A 334 -11.37 24.14 -9.12
C TYR A 334 -12.27 25.31 -8.73
N LYS A 335 -12.55 25.50 -7.44
CA LYS A 335 -13.37 26.60 -6.89
C LYS A 335 -14.72 26.75 -7.63
N ILE A 336 -15.40 25.63 -7.85
CA ILE A 336 -16.72 25.63 -8.50
C ILE A 336 -17.75 26.12 -7.47
N PRO A 337 -18.55 27.15 -7.80
CA PRO A 337 -19.52 27.72 -6.85
C PRO A 337 -20.61 26.71 -6.48
N ALA A 338 -21.18 26.86 -5.29
CA ALA A 338 -22.25 25.98 -4.80
C ALA A 338 -23.55 26.07 -5.63
N GLU A 339 -23.77 27.21 -6.29
CA GLU A 339 -24.93 27.48 -7.16
C GLU A 339 -24.91 26.66 -8.45
N GLU A 340 -23.73 26.20 -8.88
CA GLU A 340 -23.60 25.40 -10.10
C GLU A 340 -24.28 24.04 -9.91
N THR A 341 -25.37 23.82 -10.65
CA THR A 341 -26.20 22.61 -10.57
C THR A 341 -25.60 21.41 -11.27
N ALA A 342 -24.65 21.60 -12.19
CA ALA A 342 -23.96 20.48 -12.83
C ALA A 342 -22.90 19.92 -11.87
N ALA A 343 -22.81 18.59 -11.74
CA ALA A 343 -21.78 17.92 -10.95
C ALA A 343 -20.38 18.31 -11.46
N ILE A 344 -20.17 18.19 -12.77
CA ILE A 344 -18.99 18.65 -13.49
C ILE A 344 -19.40 19.73 -14.51
N PRO A 345 -18.92 20.98 -14.38
CA PRO A 345 -19.21 22.06 -15.33
C PRO A 345 -18.73 21.73 -16.75
N ALA A 346 -19.44 22.22 -17.76
CA ALA A 346 -19.16 21.93 -19.17
C ALA A 346 -17.69 22.15 -19.58
N ARG A 347 -17.06 23.22 -19.06
CA ARG A 347 -15.64 23.55 -19.32
C ARG A 347 -14.62 22.48 -18.90
N PHE A 348 -15.01 21.55 -18.03
CA PHE A 348 -14.14 20.48 -17.52
C PHE A 348 -14.54 19.08 -18.03
N ARG A 349 -15.65 18.93 -18.76
CA ARG A 349 -16.18 17.63 -19.19
C ARG A 349 -15.30 16.92 -20.23
N ASP A 350 -14.51 17.66 -20.99
CA ASP A 350 -13.71 17.10 -22.09
C ASP A 350 -12.21 16.99 -21.77
N LYS A 351 -11.79 17.29 -20.53
CA LYS A 351 -10.36 17.40 -20.18
C LYS A 351 -9.99 16.70 -18.88
N GLY A 352 -8.95 15.88 -18.96
CA GLY A 352 -8.27 15.28 -17.79
C GLY A 352 -9.23 14.57 -16.84
N VAL A 353 -9.07 14.84 -15.54
CA VAL A 353 -9.86 14.24 -14.45
C VAL A 353 -11.36 14.51 -14.60
N GLY A 354 -11.75 15.68 -15.12
CA GLY A 354 -13.16 16.03 -15.28
C GLY A 354 -13.89 15.14 -16.28
N ALA A 355 -13.21 14.73 -17.36
CA ALA A 355 -13.75 13.78 -18.33
C ALA A 355 -13.91 12.37 -17.75
N GLU A 356 -12.93 11.92 -16.96
CA GLU A 356 -12.99 10.62 -16.27
C GLU A 356 -14.14 10.58 -15.25
N LEU A 357 -14.30 11.63 -14.44
CA LEU A 357 -15.41 11.74 -13.49
C LEU A 357 -16.77 11.78 -14.21
N GLN A 358 -16.89 12.55 -15.31
CA GLN A 358 -18.11 12.60 -16.09
C GLN A 358 -18.48 11.24 -16.70
N ALA A 359 -17.48 10.48 -17.18
CA ALA A 359 -17.70 9.12 -17.68
C ALA A 359 -18.20 8.18 -16.58
N ARG A 360 -17.65 8.28 -15.37
CA ARG A 360 -18.10 7.49 -14.20
C ARG A 360 -19.51 7.86 -13.75
N ILE A 361 -19.87 9.16 -13.75
CA ILE A 361 -21.25 9.62 -13.48
C ILE A 361 -22.21 9.01 -14.51
N THR A 362 -21.86 9.08 -15.80
CA THR A 362 -22.69 8.54 -16.88
C THR A 362 -22.86 7.02 -16.76
N ALA A 363 -21.80 6.30 -16.38
CA ALA A 363 -21.85 4.87 -16.14
C ALA A 363 -22.76 4.51 -14.94
N ALA A 364 -22.66 5.25 -13.84
CA ALA A 364 -23.51 5.08 -12.66
C ALA A 364 -25.00 5.30 -13.00
N HIS A 365 -25.31 6.37 -13.74
CA HIS A 365 -26.67 6.68 -14.18
C HIS A 365 -27.24 5.63 -15.13
N LYS A 366 -26.47 5.20 -16.15
CA LYS A 366 -26.89 4.17 -17.10
C LYS A 366 -27.21 2.85 -16.40
N TYR A 367 -26.41 2.47 -15.42
CA TYR A 367 -26.62 1.25 -14.66
C TYR A 367 -27.85 1.34 -13.74
N GLY A 368 -28.04 2.49 -13.07
CA GLY A 368 -29.22 2.76 -12.25
C GLY A 368 -30.53 2.76 -13.06
N ALA A 369 -30.52 3.32 -14.27
CA ALA A 369 -31.69 3.30 -15.16
C ALA A 369 -32.05 1.88 -15.66
N GLN A 370 -31.06 1.00 -15.79
CA GLN A 370 -31.25 -0.38 -16.28
C GLN A 370 -31.66 -1.36 -15.19
N THR A 371 -31.43 -1.03 -13.92
CA THR A 371 -31.72 -1.93 -12.80
C THR A 371 -32.81 -1.32 -11.93
N LYS A 372 -33.89 -2.07 -11.68
CA LYS A 372 -34.96 -1.64 -10.76
C LYS A 372 -34.43 -1.72 -9.33
N VAL A 373 -33.61 -0.75 -8.93
CA VAL A 373 -32.87 -0.77 -7.67
C VAL A 373 -33.70 -0.13 -6.59
N GLU A 374 -33.83 -0.85 -5.48
CA GLU A 374 -34.36 -0.33 -4.23
C GLU A 374 -33.39 0.69 -3.65
N HIS A 375 -33.89 1.84 -3.21
CA HIS A 375 -33.11 2.96 -2.72
C HIS A 375 -32.82 2.80 -1.24
N LEU A 376 -31.68 3.29 -0.76
CA LEU A 376 -31.38 3.23 0.67
C LEU A 376 -32.30 4.18 1.44
N ASP A 377 -32.83 3.73 2.57
CA ASP A 377 -33.65 4.54 3.47
C ASP A 377 -32.83 5.75 3.99
N PRO A 378 -33.37 6.98 3.98
CA PRO A 378 -32.69 8.17 4.48
C PRO A 378 -32.21 8.04 5.93
N ASP A 379 -32.92 7.32 6.80
CA ASP A 379 -32.49 7.09 8.19
C ASP A 379 -31.22 6.22 8.25
N VAL A 380 -31.10 5.26 7.32
CA VAL A 380 -29.89 4.42 7.21
C VAL A 380 -28.73 5.24 6.66
N ASN A 381 -28.97 6.17 5.72
CA ASN A 381 -27.93 7.08 5.24
C ASN A 381 -27.39 7.98 6.36
N ALA A 382 -28.26 8.52 7.22
CA ALA A 382 -27.84 9.35 8.35
C ALA A 382 -26.96 8.58 9.35
N LEU A 383 -27.31 7.32 9.63
CA LEU A 383 -26.50 6.45 10.51
C LEU A 383 -25.13 6.12 9.90
N VAL A 384 -25.08 5.87 8.60
CA VAL A 384 -23.82 5.63 7.88
C VAL A 384 -22.93 6.89 7.91
N ALA A 385 -23.51 8.09 7.82
CA ALA A 385 -22.79 9.35 7.98
C ALA A 385 -22.21 9.51 9.39
N GLU A 386 -22.98 9.22 10.44
CA GLU A 386 -22.49 9.26 11.82
C GLU A 386 -21.38 8.24 12.07
N ALA A 387 -21.52 7.02 11.56
CA ALA A 387 -20.49 5.99 11.67
C ALA A 387 -19.17 6.39 10.96
N ALA A 388 -19.26 7.02 9.79
CA ALA A 388 -18.08 7.50 9.07
C ALA A 388 -17.39 8.67 9.79
N GLU A 389 -18.16 9.56 10.42
CA GLU A 389 -17.63 10.66 11.25
C GLU A 389 -16.88 10.13 12.47
N VAL A 390 -17.41 9.12 13.16
CA VAL A 390 -16.70 8.42 14.23
C VAL A 390 -15.40 7.80 13.73
N HIS A 391 -15.44 7.11 12.58
CA HIS A 391 -14.26 6.47 12.02
C HIS A 391 -13.15 7.47 11.70
N ALA A 392 -13.47 8.59 11.04
CA ALA A 392 -12.51 9.64 10.72
C ALA A 392 -11.87 10.23 11.99
N VAL A 393 -12.68 10.51 13.02
CA VAL A 393 -12.15 10.96 14.32
C VAL A 393 -11.17 9.93 14.87
N ILE A 394 -11.48 8.63 14.83
CA ILE A 394 -10.57 7.58 15.34
C ILE A 394 -9.26 7.51 14.57
N THR A 395 -9.30 7.67 13.25
CA THR A 395 -8.11 7.60 12.38
C THR A 395 -7.16 8.77 12.62
N GLU A 396 -7.66 9.96 12.96
CA GLU A 396 -6.82 11.08 13.36
C GLU A 396 -6.24 10.87 14.78
N ASP A 397 -4.90 10.90 14.87
CA ASP A 397 -4.20 10.91 16.14
C ASP A 397 -4.40 12.24 16.87
N LEU A 398 -4.94 12.17 18.09
CA LEU A 398 -5.14 13.35 18.93
C LEU A 398 -3.80 14.03 19.25
N THR A 399 -3.72 15.31 18.94
CA THR A 399 -2.58 16.16 19.34
C THR A 399 -2.48 16.23 20.87
N PRO A 400 -1.29 16.47 21.44
CA PRO A 400 -1.12 16.58 22.89
C PRO A 400 -2.04 17.63 23.53
N ALA A 401 -2.28 18.75 22.84
CA ALA A 401 -3.16 19.81 23.31
C ALA A 401 -4.64 19.37 23.31
N GLN A 402 -5.09 18.64 22.28
CA GLN A 402 -6.46 18.11 22.23
C GLN A 402 -6.71 17.09 23.34
N ARG A 403 -5.72 16.27 23.70
CA ARG A 403 -5.83 15.33 24.84
C ARG A 403 -6.10 16.06 26.15
N VAL A 404 -5.37 17.14 26.40
CA VAL A 404 -5.54 17.97 27.61
C VAL A 404 -6.92 18.65 27.61
N VAL A 405 -7.38 19.15 26.45
CA VAL A 405 -8.73 19.75 26.33
C VAL A 405 -9.82 18.71 26.58
N ASP A 406 -9.69 17.51 26.01
CA ASP A 406 -10.63 16.40 26.22
C ASP A 406 -10.67 15.94 27.68
N GLU A 407 -9.50 15.88 28.35
CA GLU A 407 -9.39 15.58 29.78
C GLU A 407 -10.05 16.66 30.64
N LEU A 408 -9.81 17.94 30.32
CA LEU A 408 -10.43 19.08 31.02
C LEU A 408 -11.95 19.12 30.81
N GLN A 409 -12.44 18.74 29.63
CA GLN A 409 -13.88 18.63 29.36
C GLN A 409 -14.50 17.44 30.10
N ALA A 410 -13.84 16.28 30.12
CA ALA A 410 -14.29 15.12 30.89
C ALA A 410 -14.30 15.39 32.41
N ALA A 411 -13.36 16.19 32.91
CA ALA A 411 -13.27 16.58 34.31
C ALA A 411 -14.30 17.66 34.72
N ARG A 412 -14.80 18.47 33.79
CA ARG A 412 -15.70 19.60 34.10
C ARG A 412 -17.17 19.23 34.31
N GLY A 413 -17.61 18.03 33.92
CA GLY A 413 -19.02 17.64 34.05
C GLY A 413 -19.95 18.43 33.11
N GLU A 414 -21.11 17.84 32.81
CA GLU A 414 -22.05 18.23 31.75
C GLU A 414 -22.90 19.49 32.03
N ASP A 415 -22.37 20.51 32.70
CA ASP A 415 -23.19 21.64 33.20
C ASP A 415 -23.46 22.76 32.18
N ALA A 416 -23.48 22.45 30.88
CA ALA A 416 -23.89 23.39 29.84
C ALA A 416 -25.09 22.84 29.06
N THR A 417 -26.12 23.67 28.88
CA THR A 417 -27.18 23.43 27.90
C THR A 417 -26.56 23.41 26.50
N ARG A 418 -26.24 22.20 26.02
CA ARG A 418 -25.63 21.96 24.72
C ARG A 418 -26.67 22.15 23.63
N SER A 419 -26.27 22.78 22.54
CA SER A 419 -27.07 22.79 21.32
C SER A 419 -27.15 21.37 20.71
N PRO A 420 -28.17 21.04 19.91
CA PRO A 420 -28.30 19.72 19.28
C PRO A 420 -27.08 19.30 18.46
N ALA A 421 -26.38 20.26 17.84
CA ALA A 421 -25.14 20.03 17.12
C ALA A 421 -23.97 19.67 18.06
N GLN A 422 -23.88 20.32 19.22
CA GLN A 422 -22.87 20.03 20.24
C GLN A 422 -23.11 18.68 20.91
N GLU A 423 -24.37 18.32 21.19
CA GLU A 423 -24.72 16.99 21.69
C GLU A 423 -24.38 15.88 20.70
N ARG A 424 -24.55 16.12 19.39
CA ARG A 424 -24.14 15.18 18.35
C ARG A 424 -22.61 15.03 18.32
N ALA A 425 -21.87 16.14 18.33
CA ALA A 425 -20.41 16.12 18.37
C ALA A 425 -19.87 15.38 19.60
N GLU A 426 -20.47 15.60 20.77
CA GLU A 426 -20.05 14.93 22.00
C GLU A 426 -20.37 13.44 22.01
N ARG A 427 -21.51 13.03 21.44
CA ARG A 427 -21.83 11.61 21.23
C ARG A 427 -20.79 10.92 20.35
N ILE A 428 -20.41 11.55 19.24
CA ILE A 428 -19.38 11.05 18.32
C ILE A 428 -18.02 10.96 19.03
N ALA A 429 -17.64 12.00 19.77
CA ALA A 429 -16.39 12.01 20.53
C ALA A 429 -16.36 10.96 21.65
N ALA A 430 -17.47 10.74 22.37
CA ALA A 430 -17.60 9.70 23.38
C ALA A 430 -17.47 8.30 22.78
N LEU A 431 -18.09 8.07 21.62
CA LEU A 431 -18.02 6.79 20.92
C LEU A 431 -16.61 6.51 20.37
N ALA A 432 -15.95 7.53 19.81
CA ALA A 432 -14.55 7.45 19.40
C ALA A 432 -13.62 7.16 20.58
N ARG A 433 -13.81 7.82 21.75
CA ARG A 433 -13.05 7.53 22.99
C ARG A 433 -13.24 6.10 23.48
N LYS A 434 -14.44 5.53 23.35
CA LYS A 434 -14.70 4.13 23.69
C LYS A 434 -13.97 3.18 22.74
N LEU A 435 -14.13 3.37 21.43
CA LEU A 435 -13.49 2.51 20.43
C LEU A 435 -11.96 2.59 20.47
N ARG A 436 -11.37 3.76 20.74
CA ARG A 436 -9.92 3.88 20.94
C ARG A 436 -9.43 3.11 22.17
N ARG A 437 -10.19 3.11 23.27
CA ARG A 437 -9.87 2.29 24.46
C ARG A 437 -9.97 0.81 24.17
N ASP A 438 -11.02 0.39 23.47
CA ASP A 438 -11.23 -1.00 23.08
C ASP A 438 -10.12 -1.49 22.11
N ARG A 439 -9.68 -0.63 21.18
CA ARG A 439 -8.56 -0.90 20.27
C ARG A 439 -7.21 -0.99 20.97
N ALA A 440 -6.98 -0.22 22.03
CA ALA A 440 -5.75 -0.30 22.82
C ALA A 440 -5.67 -1.59 23.66
N GLY A 441 -6.79 -2.27 23.90
CA GLY A 441 -6.87 -3.54 24.63
C GLY A 441 -6.89 -4.80 23.75
N ALA A 442 -7.03 -4.67 22.43
CA ALA A 442 -7.10 -5.79 21.49
C ALA A 442 -5.86 -5.81 20.58
N GLU A 443 -5.10 -6.93 20.58
CA GLU A 443 -4.12 -7.22 19.54
C GLU A 443 -4.84 -7.26 18.18
N ARG A 444 -4.36 -6.48 17.20
CA ARG A 444 -5.03 -6.24 15.90
C ARG A 444 -5.06 -7.50 15.04
N ASP A 445 -6.25 -7.86 14.55
CA ASP A 445 -6.43 -8.42 13.21
C ASP A 445 -6.88 -7.28 12.26
N GLU A 446 -6.08 -7.02 11.23
CA GLU A 446 -6.17 -5.83 10.37
C GLU A 446 -7.25 -5.91 9.26
N ASN A 447 -8.07 -6.97 9.27
CA ASN A 447 -8.99 -7.28 8.16
C ASN A 447 -10.49 -7.06 8.45
N ASP A 448 -10.86 -6.51 9.61
CA ASP A 448 -12.24 -6.57 10.12
C ASP A 448 -13.02 -5.23 10.13
N SER A 449 -12.57 -4.20 9.41
CA SER A 449 -13.27 -2.90 9.38
C SER A 449 -14.62 -2.96 8.65
N ALA A 450 -14.77 -3.79 7.62
CA ALA A 450 -16.06 -4.01 6.95
C ALA A 450 -17.02 -4.87 7.80
N SER A 451 -16.48 -5.82 8.56
CA SER A 451 -17.22 -6.67 9.51
C SER A 451 -17.71 -5.86 10.71
N ALA A 452 -16.86 -4.99 11.26
CA ALA A 452 -17.19 -4.11 12.38
C ALA A 452 -18.30 -3.10 12.03
N VAL A 453 -18.26 -2.51 10.83
CA VAL A 453 -19.34 -1.61 10.37
C VAL A 453 -20.65 -2.37 10.19
N GLN A 454 -20.59 -3.58 9.63
CA GLN A 454 -21.78 -4.43 9.47
C GLN A 454 -22.36 -4.86 10.83
N GLU A 455 -21.51 -5.22 11.79
CA GLU A 455 -21.91 -5.58 13.15
C GLU A 455 -22.53 -4.40 13.90
N VAL A 456 -22.00 -3.18 13.72
CA VAL A 456 -22.60 -1.95 14.27
C VAL A 456 -23.97 -1.68 13.66
N ILE A 457 -24.11 -1.85 12.33
CA ILE A 457 -25.40 -1.71 11.64
C ILE A 457 -26.41 -2.73 12.16
N ASP A 458 -26.00 -3.98 12.36
CA ASP A 458 -26.89 -5.06 12.82
C ASP A 458 -27.29 -4.87 14.29
N ARG A 459 -26.39 -4.37 15.15
CA ARG A 459 -26.73 -4.00 16.54
C ARG A 459 -27.72 -2.84 16.62
N ILE A 460 -27.60 -1.85 15.73
CA ILE A 460 -28.54 -0.72 15.68
C ILE A 460 -29.92 -1.17 15.19
N LYS A 461 -29.97 -2.05 14.18
CA LYS A 461 -31.22 -2.66 13.71
C LYS A 461 -31.91 -3.49 14.80
N ALA A 462 -31.15 -4.32 15.52
CA ALA A 462 -31.68 -5.14 16.60
C ALA A 462 -32.24 -4.28 17.74
N ARG A 463 -31.58 -3.17 18.09
CA ARG A 463 -32.05 -2.24 19.12
C ARG A 463 -33.33 -1.52 18.71
N LYS A 464 -33.44 -1.06 17.46
CA LYS A 464 -34.68 -0.43 16.97
C LYS A 464 -35.86 -1.40 16.90
N ALA A 465 -35.61 -2.66 16.55
CA ALA A 465 -36.64 -3.70 16.61
C ALA A 465 -37.17 -3.89 18.04
N ALA A 466 -36.28 -3.88 19.04
CA ALA A 466 -36.65 -3.95 20.44
C ALA A 466 -37.43 -2.70 20.92
N GLU A 467 -37.00 -1.49 20.54
CA GLU A 467 -37.70 -0.25 20.87
C GLU A 467 -39.10 -0.17 20.20
N GLN A 468 -39.25 -0.68 18.97
CA GLN A 468 -40.56 -0.78 18.31
C GLN A 468 -41.48 -1.84 18.95
N GLU A 469 -40.93 -2.97 19.41
CA GLU A 469 -41.70 -3.94 20.20
C GLU A 469 -42.16 -3.35 21.54
N GLU A 470 -41.32 -2.57 22.22
CA GLU A 470 -41.70 -1.89 23.47
C GLU A 470 -42.78 -0.82 23.25
N LEU A 471 -42.67 -0.02 22.18
CA LEU A 471 -43.70 0.96 21.82
C LEU A 471 -45.01 0.28 21.41
N GLY A 472 -44.94 -0.86 20.70
CA GLY A 472 -46.10 -1.69 20.38
C GLY A 472 -46.77 -2.25 21.64
N ARG A 473 -45.98 -2.74 22.61
CA ARG A 473 -46.49 -3.23 23.90
C ARG A 473 -47.15 -2.12 24.73
N ARG A 474 -46.54 -0.94 24.80
CA ARG A 474 -47.13 0.23 25.49
C ARG A 474 -48.46 0.65 24.87
N ARG A 475 -48.55 0.64 23.54
CA ARG A 475 -49.79 0.96 22.82
C ARG A 475 -50.89 -0.09 23.03
N SER A 476 -50.52 -1.37 23.20
CA SER A 476 -51.49 -2.42 23.54
C SER A 476 -51.98 -2.37 24.99
N ASP A 477 -51.15 -1.90 25.93
CA ASP A 477 -51.54 -1.72 27.34
C ASP A 477 -52.48 -0.51 27.53
N GLU A 478 -52.37 0.54 26.71
CA GLU A 478 -53.31 1.67 26.70
C GLU A 478 -54.71 1.31 26.15
N THR A 479 -54.82 0.25 25.34
CA THR A 479 -56.11 -0.21 24.79
C THR A 479 -56.86 -1.23 25.67
N ARG A 480 -56.37 -1.56 26.87
CA ARG A 480 -57.11 -2.44 27.78
C ARG A 480 -58.33 -1.70 28.37
N PRO A 481 -59.57 -2.13 28.08
CA PRO A 481 -60.75 -1.43 28.58
C PRO A 481 -60.81 -1.55 30.10
N LYS A 482 -60.88 -0.40 30.76
CA LYS A 482 -61.04 -0.24 32.20
C LYS A 482 -62.34 -0.95 32.61
N GLN A 483 -62.24 -2.17 33.12
CA GLN A 483 -63.40 -2.89 33.67
C GLN A 483 -63.87 -2.16 34.93
N ASP A 484 -64.99 -1.43 34.80
CA ASP A 484 -65.75 -0.86 35.90
C ASP A 484 -66.08 -1.97 36.90
N ARG A 485 -65.48 -1.89 38.09
CA ARG A 485 -65.93 -2.62 39.26
C ARG A 485 -67.16 -1.89 39.80
N GLY A 486 -68.34 -2.43 39.52
CA GLY A 486 -69.59 -1.99 40.15
C GLY A 486 -69.52 -2.13 41.68
N PRO A 487 -70.14 -1.21 42.44
CA PRO A 487 -70.20 -1.35 43.89
C PRO A 487 -71.25 -2.41 44.26
N GLY A 488 -70.81 -3.35 45.08
CA GLY A 488 -71.62 -4.43 45.62
C GLY A 488 -72.70 -3.94 46.58
N ILE A 489 -73.80 -4.69 46.55
CA ILE A 489 -74.93 -4.69 47.47
C ILE A 489 -74.45 -4.97 48.91
N GLY A 490 -75.03 -4.26 49.88
CA GLY A 490 -74.94 -4.61 51.30
C GLY A 490 -75.96 -3.83 52.14
N LEU A 491 -77.10 -4.51 52.38
CA LEU A 491 -78.09 -4.38 53.46
C LEU A 491 -78.56 -2.99 53.93
#